data_AF-A0AAP0C1I5-F1
#
_entry.id   AF-A0AAP0C1I5-F1
#
_cell.length_a   1.000
_cell.length_b   1.000
_cell.length_c   1.000
_cell.angle_alpha   90.00
_cell.angle_beta   90.00
_cell.angle_gamma   90.00
#
_symmetry.space_group_name_H-M   'P 1'
#
loop_
_entity.id
_entity.type
_entity.pdbx_description
1 polymer ?
#
loop_
_entity_poly.entity_id
_entity_poly.type
_entity_poly.pdbx_seq_one_letter_code
_entity_poly.pdbx_strand_id
1 'polypeptide(L)' 'MMFPFNFHYEDVSRQDPLLKPNHANVMEVLGSCKIRLVPKAASDFRILFEKLAMEMTCGQRFFQTKRGPSFQAGKSF' A
#
# COMPACT_ATOMS: atom_id res chain seq x y z
N MET A 1 -0.75 -12.49 19.13
CA MET A 1 -1.90 -11.62 18.83
C MET A 1 -2.40 -12.01 17.45
N MET A 2 -3.68 -12.35 17.29
CA MET A 2 -4.24 -12.78 15.99
C MET A 2 -4.89 -11.60 15.28
N PHE A 3 -4.53 -11.34 14.03
CA PHE A 3 -5.12 -10.26 13.23
C PHE A 3 -6.45 -10.75 12.62
N PRO A 4 -7.60 -10.09 12.90
CA PRO A 4 -8.91 -10.56 12.44
C PRO A 4 -9.00 -10.78 10.93
N PHE A 5 -8.39 -9.90 10.14
CA PHE A 5 -8.35 -10.02 8.68
C PHE A 5 -7.55 -11.23 8.21
N ASN A 6 -6.43 -11.55 8.87
CA ASN A 6 -5.63 -12.71 8.50
C ASN A 6 -6.38 -14.01 8.78
N PHE A 7 -7.07 -14.07 9.93
CA PHE A 7 -7.90 -15.23 10.28
C PHE A 7 -9.00 -15.45 9.25
N HIS A 8 -9.76 -14.40 8.91
CA HIS A 8 -10.81 -14.49 7.91
C HIS A 8 -10.27 -14.87 6.52
N TYR A 9 -9.10 -14.35 6.15
CA TYR A 9 -8.48 -14.66 4.86
C TYR A 9 -8.14 -16.16 4.76
N GLU A 10 -7.45 -16.72 5.75
CA GLU A 10 -7.03 -18.13 5.72
C GLU A 10 -8.21 -19.11 5.80
N ASP A 11 -9.21 -18.84 6.65
CA ASP A 11 -10.33 -19.78 6.86
C ASP A 11 -11.42 -19.69 5.79
N VAL A 12 -11.70 -18.48 5.27
CA VAL A 12 -12.87 -18.26 4.40
C VAL A 12 -12.43 -17.87 2.99
N SER A 13 -11.68 -16.78 2.86
CA SER A 13 -11.45 -16.16 1.55
C SER A 13 -10.45 -16.90 0.67
N ARG A 14 -9.51 -17.66 1.26
CA ARG A 14 -8.46 -18.37 0.51
C ARG A 14 -8.96 -19.62 -0.22
N GLN A 15 -10.09 -20.19 0.19
CA GLN A 15 -10.63 -21.42 -0.41
C GLN A 15 -11.09 -21.20 -1.86
N ASP A 16 -11.78 -20.09 -2.12
CA ASP A 16 -12.32 -19.77 -3.43
C ASP A 16 -11.22 -19.60 -4.50
N PRO A 17 -10.17 -18.80 -4.28
CA PRO A 17 -9.02 -18.69 -5.17
C PRO A 17 -8.16 -19.95 -5.25
N LEU A 18 -8.26 -20.88 -4.31
CA LEU A 18 -7.55 -22.16 -4.41
C LEU A 18 -8.26 -23.11 -5.41
N LEU A 19 -9.59 -23.11 -5.39
CA LEU A 19 -10.42 -24.02 -6.19
C LEU A 19 -10.70 -23.52 -7.61
N LYS A 20 -10.92 -22.20 -7.81
CA LYS A 20 -11.32 -21.63 -9.10
C LYS A 20 -10.24 -21.63 -10.19
N PRO A 21 -8.94 -21.42 -9.89
CA PRO A 21 -7.90 -21.29 -10.92
C PRO A 21 -7.11 -22.57 -11.23
N ASN A 22 -7.40 -23.74 -10.64
CA ASN A 22 -6.61 -24.96 -10.80
C ASN A 22 -5.09 -24.73 -10.62
N HIS A 23 -4.71 -24.00 -9.57
CA HIS A 23 -3.31 -23.79 -9.23
C HIS A 23 -2.59 -25.12 -9.02
N ALA A 24 -1.38 -25.27 -9.57
CA ALA A 24 -0.56 -26.46 -9.36
C ALA A 24 0.02 -26.51 -7.93
N ASN A 25 0.11 -25.34 -7.28
CA ASN A 25 0.64 -25.20 -5.93
C ASN A 25 -0.21 -24.23 -5.10
N VAL A 26 -0.49 -24.61 -3.84
CA VAL A 26 -1.22 -23.81 -2.83
C VAL A 26 -0.56 -22.46 -2.54
N MET A 27 0.74 -22.33 -2.80
CA MET A 27 1.50 -21.07 -2.64
C MET A 27 1.24 -20.04 -3.74
N GLU A 28 0.60 -20.44 -4.85
CA GLU A 28 0.24 -19.53 -5.95
C GLU A 28 -1.01 -18.70 -5.67
N VAL A 29 -1.74 -19.06 -4.62
CA VAL A 29 -2.95 -18.34 -4.19
C VAL A 29 -2.58 -16.92 -3.78
N LEU A 30 -3.18 -15.94 -4.46
CA LEU A 30 -2.88 -14.53 -4.29
C LEU A 30 -3.31 -14.01 -2.91
N GLY A 31 -2.34 -13.50 -2.14
CA GLY A 31 -2.57 -12.74 -0.92
C GLY A 31 -2.14 -11.27 -1.05
N SER A 32 -2.58 -10.43 -0.11
CA SER A 32 -2.12 -9.03 -0.04
C SER A 32 -0.72 -8.95 0.57
N CYS A 33 0.26 -8.40 -0.17
CA CYS A 33 1.65 -8.29 0.29
C CYS A 33 1.93 -6.99 1.07
N LYS A 34 1.55 -5.83 0.51
CA LYS A 34 1.78 -4.53 1.15
C LYS A 34 0.80 -3.47 0.63
N ILE A 35 0.34 -2.62 1.54
CA ILE A 35 -0.41 -1.40 1.20
C ILE A 35 0.57 -0.23 1.21
N ARG A 36 0.56 0.59 0.14
CA ARG A 36 1.36 1.82 0.04
C ARG A 36 0.43 3.02 0.02
N LEU A 37 0.66 3.98 0.89
CA LEU A 37 -0.08 5.24 0.94
C LEU A 37 0.79 6.37 0.38
N VAL A 38 0.23 7.13 -0.55
CA VAL A 38 0.94 8.22 -1.24
C VAL A 38 0.09 9.48 -1.13
N PRO A 39 0.60 10.57 -0.52
CA PRO A 39 -0.13 11.83 -0.45
C PRO A 39 -0.25 12.45 -1.83
N LYS A 40 -1.37 13.11 -2.09
CA LYS A 40 -1.55 13.91 -3.30
C LYS A 40 -0.76 15.20 -3.15
N ALA A 41 -0.05 15.63 -4.20
CA ALA A 41 0.83 16.80 -4.14
C ALA A 41 0.08 18.05 -3.62
N ALA A 42 0.50 18.55 -2.46
CA ALA A 42 -0.02 19.76 -1.83
C ALA A 42 1.13 20.73 -1.55
N SER A 43 0.80 22.02 -1.33
CA SER A 43 1.76 23.06 -0.97
C SER A 43 2.56 22.69 0.30
N ASP A 44 3.77 23.25 0.44
CA ASP A 44 4.73 22.88 1.49
C ASP A 44 4.16 22.91 2.93
N PHE A 45 3.22 23.81 3.20
CA PHE A 45 2.55 23.90 4.51
C PHE A 45 1.49 22.82 4.74
N ARG A 46 0.78 22.38 3.69
CA ARG A 46 -0.18 21.27 3.77
C ARG A 46 0.54 19.93 3.99
N ILE A 47 1.74 19.78 3.46
CA ILE A 47 2.54 18.56 3.57
C ILE A 47 2.87 18.21 5.04
N LEU A 48 3.14 19.20 5.91
CA LEU A 48 3.48 18.93 7.32
C LEU A 48 2.32 18.31 8.10
N PHE A 49 1.11 18.86 7.98
CA PHE A 49 -0.06 18.33 8.66
C PHE A 49 -0.56 17.03 8.03
N GLU A 50 -0.52 16.91 6.70
CA GLU A 50 -0.84 15.65 6.02
C GLU A 50 0.14 14.55 6.42
N LYS A 51 1.43 14.85 6.51
CA LYS A 51 2.44 13.90 7.00
C LYS A 51 2.10 13.40 8.39
N LEU A 52 1.86 14.31 9.35
CA LEU A 52 1.54 13.94 10.73
C LEU A 52 0.26 13.10 10.79
N ALA A 53 -0.79 13.51 10.07
CA ALA A 53 -2.05 12.77 10.00
C ALA A 53 -1.87 11.36 9.41
N MET A 54 -1.04 11.22 8.37
CA MET A 54 -0.71 9.92 7.79
C MET A 54 0.10 9.06 8.77
N GLU A 55 1.06 9.62 9.48
CA GLU A 55 1.83 8.89 10.49
C GLU A 55 0.96 8.40 11.64
N MET A 56 0.04 9.24 12.13
CA MET A 56 -0.92 8.88 13.18
C MET A 56 -1.89 7.79 12.74
N THR A 57 -2.41 7.85 11.51
CA THR A 57 -3.36 6.86 11.01
C THR A 57 -2.70 5.53 10.65
N CYS A 58 -1.47 5.55 10.15
CA CYS A 58 -0.72 4.33 9.79
C CYS A 58 0.01 3.70 10.97
N GLY A 59 0.21 4.44 12.06
CA GLY A 59 1.06 4.03 13.18
C GLY A 59 2.53 3.83 12.78
N GLN A 60 2.96 4.44 11.68
CA GLN A 60 4.29 4.28 11.07
C GLN A 60 4.82 5.63 10.61
N ARG A 61 6.14 5.83 10.68
CA ARG A 61 6.77 7.05 10.16
C ARG A 61 6.66 7.12 8.64
N PHE A 62 6.38 8.31 8.14
CA PHE A 62 6.21 8.58 6.72
C PHE A 62 7.57 8.81 6.07
N PHE A 63 7.88 8.03 5.04
CA PHE A 63 9.09 8.19 4.24
C PHE A 63 8.80 9.09 3.05
N GLN A 64 9.34 10.30 3.07
CA GLN A 64 9.28 11.18 1.91
C GLN A 64 10.39 10.80 0.93
N THR A 65 10.01 10.16 -0.17
CA THR A 65 10.95 9.93 -1.29
C THR A 65 11.27 11.27 -1.93
N LYS A 66 12.55 11.69 -1.91
CA LYS A 66 12.99 12.90 -2.62
C LYS A 66 12.63 12.75 -4.11
N ARG A 67 11.94 13.75 -4.67
CA ARG A 67 11.59 13.79 -6.09
C ARG A 67 12.89 13.77 -6.89
N GLY A 68 13.10 12.75 -7.72
CA GLY A 68 14.29 12.67 -8.57
C GLY A 68 14.34 13.83 -9.58
N PRO A 69 15.54 14.24 -10.04
CA PRO A 69 15.72 15.40 -10.93
C PRO A 69 15.04 15.28 -12.30
N SER A 70 14.49 14.12 -12.68
CA SER A 70 13.92 13.87 -14.01
C SER A 70 12.50 14.40 -14.24
N PHE A 71 11.80 14.91 -13.21
CA PHE A 71 10.41 15.40 -13.37
C PHE A 71 10.30 16.88 -13.76
N GLN A 72 11.40 17.58 -14.03
CA GLN A 72 11.43 18.97 -14.52
C GLN A 72 11.74 19.10 -16.02
N ALA A 73 11.92 18.01 -16.75
CA ALA A 73 12.15 18.03 -18.20
C ALA A 73 10.84 17.76 -18.95
N GLY A 74 10.04 18.81 -19.17
CA GLY A 74 8.79 18.66 -19.93
C GLY A 74 7.94 19.93 -19.99
N LYS A 75 8.56 21.11 -20.02
CA LYS A 75 7.92 22.36 -20.44
C LYS A 75 8.96 23.23 -21.14
N SER A 76 9.14 22.99 -22.43
CA SER A 76 9.68 23.99 -23.36
C SER A 76 8.50 24.57 -24.14
N PHE A 77 8.53 25.89 -24.30
CA PHE A 77 7.54 26.76 -24.95
C PHE A 77 7.28 26.40 -26.41
#